data_AF-A0AAU3RSR2-F1
#
_entry.id   AF-A0AAU3RSR2-F1
#
_cell.length_a   1.000
_cell.length_b   1.000
_cell.length_c   1.000
_cell.angle_alpha   90.00
_cell.angle_beta   90.00
_cell.angle_gamma   90.00
#
_symmetry.space_group_name_H-M   'P 1'
#
loop_
_entity.id
_entity.type
_entity.pdbx_description
1 polymer ?
#
loop_
_entity_poly.entity_id
_entity_poly.type
_entity_poly.pdbx_seq_one_letter_code
_entity_poly.pdbx_strand_id
1 'polypeptide(L)'
;MTGQLTWTHTPSKSRNTTPHPPARGSGLTTSPQASTAAPTSEDQRLRPPPTRRGPLNAHRRTRPADLLEPLGPLSPRIHQLLTEGDRHGTYTNASLQRGGHNSAASDHAWALTRAVAAGAVQAGWSRAAFVQVLLDGPYPAGQAARALQHRRGYDKAVAWLHRAFDGARHYLQTRDPLCGRQDFHAALAAYRTRIERTPWPGTAAKTDLRNLIARLDICTRTGGWDHTVSERDLSERMGCARTTTHRSNQRLLRARLLRQLDHGTPTEGARWMLLPPTGTGPLNLSHGESTPQRPQAGGAMSGPTMRHTHHNTHHNTEGDADLDSHTAARLMGLDAFAHRGLSSSGLAILAALAEHDGQTLTELQASASISRATTYRQLTTLTHLGLTQREGELLHLAPAALAGTGQPGPHCEQPTTDWSDVAKRLGVHGIGERRRQHHHTERARWHHTRRLLAARNRRTQPPPHPMPPVHFTQAANTTHAAPTAPEHPTPPEHIPHSPHHQRAPSPTPSTHTEPAHRSPVP
;
A
#
# COMPACT_ATOMS: atom_id res chain seq x y z
N MET A 1 -69.29 -31.16 -9.21
CA MET A 1 -70.27 -31.58 -8.17
C MET A 1 -69.49 -31.95 -6.91
N THR A 2 -69.95 -31.51 -5.72
CA THR A 2 -69.82 -32.16 -4.37
C THR A 2 -68.66 -33.17 -4.14
N GLY A 3 -67.76 -33.13 -3.15
CA GLY A 3 -67.60 -32.42 -1.86
C GLY A 3 -66.43 -33.09 -1.07
N GLN A 4 -66.13 -32.90 0.22
CA GLN A 4 -66.60 -31.97 1.26
C GLN A 4 -65.49 -31.75 2.33
N LEU A 5 -65.20 -30.48 2.65
CA LEU A 5 -64.98 -29.88 3.98
C LEU A 5 -64.15 -30.56 5.12
N THR A 6 -63.11 -29.82 5.55
CA THR A 6 -62.69 -29.51 6.95
C THR A 6 -62.34 -30.61 7.97
N TRP A 7 -61.17 -30.44 8.60
CA TRP A 7 -61.04 -30.39 10.07
C TRP A 7 -60.10 -29.26 10.50
N THR A 8 -60.46 -28.57 11.59
CA THR A 8 -59.73 -27.45 12.19
C THR A 8 -59.02 -27.90 13.46
N HIS A 9 -57.81 -27.39 13.75
CA HIS A 9 -57.34 -27.22 15.13
C HIS A 9 -56.16 -26.24 15.26
N THR A 10 -56.48 -25.05 15.76
CA THR A 10 -55.64 -24.20 16.63
C THR A 10 -56.39 -24.10 17.97
N PRO A 11 -55.75 -23.89 19.14
CA PRO A 11 -54.78 -22.81 19.36
C PRO A 11 -53.59 -23.10 20.30
N SER A 12 -52.58 -22.23 20.26
CA SER A 12 -51.80 -21.92 21.46
C SER A 12 -51.38 -20.45 21.48
N LYS A 13 -51.64 -19.77 22.61
CA LYS A 13 -51.16 -18.41 22.90
C LYS A 13 -49.84 -18.52 23.64
N SER A 14 -48.88 -17.62 23.39
CA SER A 14 -48.68 -16.47 24.30
C SER A 14 -47.33 -15.74 24.11
N ARG A 15 -47.32 -14.48 24.60
CA ARG A 15 -46.16 -13.66 24.98
C ARG A 15 -45.26 -13.11 23.86
N ASN A 16 -45.72 -11.98 23.32
CA ASN A 16 -44.85 -10.82 23.10
C ASN A 16 -44.07 -10.50 24.38
N THR A 17 -42.81 -10.07 24.26
CA THR A 17 -42.12 -9.31 25.32
C THR A 17 -41.21 -8.28 24.67
N THR A 18 -41.70 -7.04 24.62
CA THR A 18 -40.96 -5.88 24.13
C THR A 18 -40.14 -5.28 25.28
N PRO A 19 -38.81 -5.07 25.13
CA PRO A 19 -38.04 -4.31 26.11
C PRO A 19 -38.13 -2.80 25.83
N HIS A 20 -38.73 -2.05 26.75
CA HIS A 20 -38.57 -0.59 26.82
C HIS A 20 -37.22 -0.22 27.46
N PRO A 21 -36.63 0.94 27.13
CA PRO A 21 -35.34 1.37 27.70
C PRO A 21 -35.49 1.97 29.11
N PRO A 22 -34.51 1.78 30.01
CA PRO A 22 -34.50 2.42 31.32
C PRO A 22 -34.14 3.92 31.26
N ALA A 23 -34.61 4.64 32.27
CA ALA A 23 -34.65 6.09 32.34
C ALA A 23 -33.29 6.78 32.58
N ARG A 24 -33.29 8.11 32.37
CA ARG A 24 -32.21 9.04 32.71
C ARG A 24 -31.87 8.99 34.20
N GLY A 25 -30.59 8.82 34.54
CA GLY A 25 -30.05 9.09 35.87
C GLY A 25 -29.27 10.40 35.88
N SER A 26 -29.84 11.45 36.49
CA SER A 26 -29.13 12.72 36.71
C SER A 26 -28.23 12.62 37.95
N GLY A 27 -26.93 12.48 37.74
CA GLY A 27 -25.92 12.44 38.80
C GLY A 27 -25.16 13.76 38.93
N LEU A 28 -25.59 14.63 39.85
CA LEU A 28 -24.78 15.75 40.33
C LEU A 28 -23.48 15.20 40.93
N THR A 29 -22.32 15.71 40.52
CA THR A 29 -21.06 15.52 41.25
C THR A 29 -20.45 16.88 41.58
N THR A 30 -20.28 17.12 42.88
CA THR A 30 -19.82 18.37 43.46
C THR A 30 -18.31 18.54 43.34
N SER A 31 -17.88 19.77 43.06
CA SER A 31 -16.53 20.23 43.34
C SER A 31 -16.24 20.16 44.84
N PRO A 32 -14.94 20.09 45.21
CA PRO A 32 -14.46 20.95 46.28
C PRO A 32 -13.28 21.80 45.79
N GLN A 33 -13.50 23.12 45.78
CA GLN A 33 -12.41 24.04 46.06
C GLN A 33 -12.11 23.96 47.56
N ALA A 34 -10.83 23.84 47.93
CA ALA A 34 -10.36 24.18 49.26
C ALA A 34 -9.03 24.92 49.11
N SER A 35 -9.02 26.16 49.60
CA SER A 35 -7.87 27.07 49.60
C SER A 35 -7.11 26.97 50.92
N THR A 36 -6.01 27.73 51.01
CA THR A 36 -5.49 28.43 52.22
C THR A 36 -4.17 27.93 52.81
N ALA A 37 -3.37 28.92 53.25
CA ALA A 37 -2.24 28.88 54.18
C ALA A 37 -0.86 28.37 53.70
N ALA A 38 -0.03 29.32 53.27
CA ALA A 38 1.30 29.46 53.86
C ALA A 38 1.15 30.03 55.30
N PRO A 39 2.16 29.95 56.20
CA PRO A 39 3.20 30.98 56.17
C PRO A 39 4.59 30.58 56.71
N THR A 40 5.48 31.59 56.69
CA THR A 40 6.63 31.84 57.57
C THR A 40 8.00 31.26 57.19
N SER A 41 8.89 32.21 56.94
CA SER A 41 10.35 32.14 56.85
C SER A 41 11.03 31.46 58.04
N GLU A 42 12.19 30.84 57.79
CA GLU A 42 13.27 30.87 58.78
C GLU A 42 14.63 31.14 58.09
N ASP A 43 15.39 32.06 58.67
CA ASP A 43 16.70 32.55 58.20
C ASP A 43 17.81 31.61 58.71
N GLN A 44 18.46 30.85 57.82
CA GLN A 44 19.73 30.18 58.15
C GLN A 44 20.88 30.60 57.24
N ARG A 45 21.76 31.37 57.86
CA ARG A 45 22.98 31.94 57.29
C ARG A 45 24.07 30.89 57.08
N LEU A 46 24.79 31.05 55.98
CA LEU A 46 26.25 30.90 55.86
C LEU A 46 26.90 29.61 56.42
N ARG A 47 27.22 28.68 55.51
CA ARG A 47 28.50 27.93 55.54
C ARG A 47 28.84 27.40 54.14
N PRO A 48 29.99 27.80 53.53
CA PRO A 48 30.43 27.21 52.27
C PRO A 48 31.01 25.80 52.51
N PRO A 49 30.65 24.78 51.71
CA PRO A 49 31.30 23.47 51.78
C PRO A 49 32.72 23.51 51.18
N PRO A 50 33.65 22.69 51.68
CA PRO A 50 35.04 22.70 51.20
C PRO A 50 35.17 22.20 49.76
N THR A 51 35.94 22.93 48.95
CA THR A 51 36.30 22.60 47.57
C THR A 51 37.20 21.38 47.48
N ARG A 52 36.60 20.19 47.62
CA ARG A 52 37.30 18.91 47.44
C ARG A 52 37.60 18.71 45.96
N ARG A 53 38.84 19.03 45.53
CA ARG A 53 39.38 18.66 44.22
C ARG A 53 39.42 17.13 44.10
N GLY A 54 38.33 16.55 43.60
CA GLY A 54 38.30 15.14 43.21
C GLY A 54 39.24 14.89 42.01
N PRO A 55 39.77 13.67 41.85
CA PRO A 55 40.62 13.34 40.72
C PRO A 55 39.87 13.54 39.40
N LEU A 56 40.60 13.99 38.38
CA LEU A 56 40.10 14.17 37.02
C LEU A 56 39.28 12.96 36.57
N ASN A 57 38.04 13.22 36.14
CA ASN A 57 37.08 12.20 35.74
C ASN A 57 37.71 11.20 34.77
N ALA A 58 38.00 9.99 35.25
CA ALA A 58 38.07 8.84 34.37
C ALA A 58 36.71 8.77 33.67
N HIS A 59 36.66 9.08 32.37
CA HIS A 59 35.44 9.00 31.57
C HIS A 59 34.98 7.54 31.57
N ARG A 60 34.11 7.22 32.54
CA ARG A 60 33.45 5.93 32.68
C ARG A 60 32.66 5.75 31.39
N ARG A 61 33.21 4.95 30.47
CA ARG A 61 32.55 4.57 29.22
C ARG A 61 31.28 3.85 29.63
N THR A 62 30.17 4.59 29.68
CA THR A 62 28.82 4.03 29.81
C THR A 62 28.69 2.95 28.77
N ARG A 63 28.26 1.75 29.19
CA ARG A 63 28.05 0.69 28.22
C ARG A 63 26.88 1.13 27.32
N PRO A 64 26.87 0.75 26.04
CA PRO A 64 25.83 1.21 25.12
C PRO A 64 24.41 0.95 25.64
N ALA A 65 24.22 -0.22 26.27
CA ALA A 65 22.96 -0.65 26.88
C ALA A 65 22.41 0.31 27.95
N ASP A 66 23.29 0.91 28.77
CA ASP A 66 22.93 1.78 29.90
C ASP A 66 22.09 3.00 29.47
N LEU A 67 22.19 3.43 28.19
CA LEU A 67 21.44 4.56 27.63
C LEU A 67 20.01 4.21 27.17
N LEU A 68 19.69 2.93 26.99
CA LEU A 68 18.37 2.47 26.53
C LEU A 68 17.53 1.87 27.64
N GLU A 69 18.17 1.29 28.67
CA GLU A 69 17.50 0.68 29.82
C GLU A 69 16.45 1.57 30.54
N PRO A 70 16.65 2.89 30.75
CA PRO A 70 15.64 3.73 31.42
C PRO A 70 14.52 4.22 30.48
N LEU A 71 14.50 3.80 29.21
CA LEU A 71 13.56 4.29 28.19
C LEU A 71 12.52 3.21 27.84
N GLY A 72 11.33 3.63 27.40
CA GLY A 72 10.30 2.70 26.95
C GLY A 72 10.79 1.81 25.79
N PRO A 73 10.41 0.52 25.73
CA PRO A 73 10.96 -0.40 24.76
C PRO A 73 10.56 -0.02 23.32
N LEU A 74 11.56 0.13 22.45
CA LEU A 74 11.35 0.29 21.02
C LEU A 74 10.84 -1.03 20.41
N SER A 75 10.02 -0.94 19.35
CA SER A 75 9.67 -2.14 18.57
C SER A 75 10.94 -2.78 17.98
N PRO A 76 11.00 -4.13 17.82
CA PRO A 76 12.22 -4.81 17.40
C PRO A 76 12.84 -4.25 16.10
N ARG A 77 12.00 -3.85 15.14
CA ARG A 77 12.43 -3.23 13.88
C ARG A 77 13.07 -1.85 14.08
N ILE A 78 12.55 -1.02 14.99
CA ILE A 78 13.14 0.31 15.26
C ILE A 78 14.39 0.17 16.15
N HIS A 79 14.39 -0.78 17.09
CA HIS A 79 15.60 -1.14 17.84
C HIS A 79 16.72 -1.61 16.90
N GLN A 80 16.41 -2.47 15.93
CA GLN A 80 17.36 -2.89 14.89
C GLN A 80 17.82 -1.71 14.03
N LEU A 81 16.90 -0.85 13.56
CA LEU A 81 17.25 0.33 12.77
C LEU A 81 18.17 1.31 13.53
N LEU A 82 17.96 1.46 14.84
CA LEU A 82 18.80 2.25 15.73
C LEU A 82 20.20 1.63 15.86
N THR A 83 20.26 0.35 16.24
CA THR A 83 21.50 -0.36 16.62
C THR A 83 22.34 -0.85 15.45
N GLU A 84 21.73 -1.19 14.32
CA GLU A 84 22.40 -1.75 13.14
C GLU A 84 22.43 -0.78 11.95
N GLY A 85 21.64 0.28 11.99
CA GLY A 85 21.38 1.13 10.83
C GLY A 85 20.48 0.46 9.80
N ASP A 86 20.34 1.08 8.62
CA ASP A 86 19.50 0.58 7.54
C ASP A 86 20.24 -0.45 6.65
N ARG A 87 20.56 -1.62 7.21
CA ARG A 87 21.30 -2.70 6.53
C ARG A 87 20.66 -3.16 5.21
N HIS A 88 19.36 -2.97 5.05
CA HIS A 88 18.60 -3.41 3.87
C HIS A 88 18.32 -2.27 2.87
N GLY A 89 18.79 -1.05 3.13
CA GLY A 89 18.52 0.12 2.28
C GLY A 89 17.03 0.49 2.20
N THR A 90 16.22 0.10 3.18
CA THR A 90 14.76 0.32 3.21
C THR A 90 14.37 1.79 3.16
N TYR A 91 15.24 2.67 3.66
CA TYR A 91 15.06 4.12 3.65
C TYR A 91 15.84 4.82 2.53
N THR A 92 16.55 4.07 1.68
CA THR A 92 17.24 4.63 0.50
C THR A 92 16.22 4.92 -0.61
N ASN A 93 15.77 6.17 -0.69
CA ASN A 93 14.87 6.60 -1.78
C ASN A 93 15.63 6.68 -3.11
N ALA A 94 15.67 5.59 -3.87
CA ALA A 94 16.26 5.55 -5.21
C ALA A 94 15.64 6.56 -6.20
N SER A 95 14.43 7.06 -5.93
CA SER A 95 13.66 7.94 -6.82
C SER A 95 13.90 9.45 -6.64
N LEU A 96 14.63 9.90 -5.62
CA LEU A 96 14.80 11.34 -5.33
C LEU A 96 15.95 12.02 -6.10
N GLN A 97 16.67 11.31 -6.97
CA GLN A 97 17.80 11.88 -7.75
C GLN A 97 17.42 12.95 -8.80
N ARG A 98 16.16 13.39 -8.90
CA ARG A 98 15.74 14.50 -9.79
C ARG A 98 15.60 15.83 -9.03
N GLY A 99 16.71 16.57 -8.96
CA GLY A 99 16.69 18.03 -8.86
C GLY A 99 16.65 18.66 -7.46
N GLY A 100 16.74 17.88 -6.38
CA GLY A 100 16.89 18.44 -5.03
C GLY A 100 18.32 18.90 -4.73
N HIS A 101 18.48 19.95 -3.92
CA HIS A 101 19.80 20.42 -3.43
C HIS A 101 20.46 19.47 -2.40
N ASN A 102 19.77 18.42 -1.97
CA ASN A 102 20.28 17.44 -1.02
C ASN A 102 20.97 16.28 -1.75
N SER A 103 22.04 15.75 -1.17
CA SER A 103 22.60 14.47 -1.63
C SER A 103 21.72 13.31 -1.16
N ALA A 104 21.71 12.21 -1.94
CA ALA A 104 20.95 11.01 -1.60
C ALA A 104 21.30 10.44 -0.20
N ALA A 105 22.55 10.61 0.24
CA ALA A 105 22.98 10.24 1.60
C ALA A 105 22.34 11.13 2.70
N SER A 106 22.14 12.42 2.43
CA SER A 106 21.47 13.34 3.36
C SER A 106 19.97 13.02 3.48
N ASP A 107 19.32 12.69 2.36
CA ASP A 107 17.90 12.31 2.36
C ASP A 107 17.68 10.94 3.02
N HIS A 108 18.59 9.98 2.80
CA HIS A 108 18.60 8.69 3.50
C HIS A 108 18.73 8.87 5.01
N ALA A 109 19.74 9.63 5.45
CA ALA A 109 19.95 9.95 6.86
C ALA A 109 18.73 10.62 7.50
N TRP A 110 18.09 11.56 6.80
CA TRP A 110 16.87 12.22 7.30
C TRP A 110 15.68 11.26 7.41
N ALA A 111 15.49 10.40 6.41
CA ALA A 111 14.44 9.38 6.44
C ALA A 111 14.64 8.37 7.58
N LEU A 112 15.88 7.94 7.81
CA LEU A 112 16.26 7.04 8.90
C LEU A 112 16.03 7.68 10.27
N THR A 113 16.55 8.89 10.52
CA THR A 113 16.33 9.63 11.77
C THR A 113 14.85 9.83 12.06
N ARG A 114 14.04 10.17 11.04
CA ARG A 114 12.59 10.30 11.19
C ARG A 114 11.89 9.00 11.56
N ALA A 115 12.34 7.86 11.03
CA ALA A 115 11.77 6.56 11.36
C ALA A 115 12.07 6.16 12.81
N VAL A 116 13.31 6.37 13.27
CA VAL A 116 13.69 6.16 14.67
C VAL A 116 12.92 7.12 15.58
N ALA A 117 12.76 8.40 15.19
CA ALA A 117 11.97 9.38 15.92
C ALA A 117 10.49 8.96 16.10
N ALA A 118 9.88 8.39 15.07
CA ALA A 118 8.49 7.88 15.16
C ALA A 118 8.39 6.71 16.15
N GLY A 119 9.31 5.75 16.10
CA GLY A 119 9.33 4.65 17.08
C GLY A 119 9.64 5.11 18.50
N ALA A 120 10.50 6.11 18.68
CA ALA A 120 10.80 6.72 19.97
C ALA A 120 9.56 7.42 20.57
N VAL A 121 8.84 8.24 19.78
CA VAL A 121 7.58 8.86 20.23
C VAL A 121 6.53 7.79 20.56
N GLN A 122 6.40 6.74 19.75
CA GLN A 122 5.47 5.63 20.02
C GLN A 122 5.83 4.85 21.29
N ALA A 123 7.12 4.73 21.61
CA ALA A 123 7.63 4.16 22.86
C ALA A 123 7.62 5.14 24.05
N GLY A 124 6.99 6.32 23.91
CA GLY A 124 6.87 7.31 24.99
C GLY A 124 8.15 8.05 25.36
N TRP A 125 9.19 8.03 24.51
CA TRP A 125 10.45 8.71 24.80
C TRP A 125 10.26 10.23 24.88
N SER A 126 11.07 10.89 25.71
CA SER A 126 11.16 12.35 25.71
C SER A 126 12.03 12.87 24.55
N ARG A 127 11.81 14.11 24.13
CA ARG A 127 12.64 14.78 23.11
C ARG A 127 14.11 14.82 23.53
N ALA A 128 14.38 15.03 24.82
CA ALA A 128 15.74 15.05 25.38
C ALA A 128 16.41 13.68 25.32
N ALA A 129 15.70 12.60 25.72
CA ALA A 129 16.21 11.24 25.62
C ALA A 129 16.54 10.84 24.17
N PHE A 130 15.69 11.20 23.22
CA PHE A 130 15.95 10.98 21.79
C PHE A 130 17.22 11.68 21.29
N VAL A 131 17.47 12.92 21.74
CA VAL A 131 18.70 13.66 21.42
C VAL A 131 19.93 12.99 22.04
N GLN A 132 19.86 12.67 23.34
CA GLN A 132 20.95 12.02 24.08
C GLN A 132 21.34 10.67 23.45
N VAL A 133 20.36 9.81 23.13
CA VAL A 133 20.61 8.51 22.48
C VAL A 133 21.29 8.65 21.11
N LEU A 134 20.94 9.66 20.31
CA LEU A 134 21.52 9.81 18.96
C LEU A 134 22.82 10.62 18.92
N LEU A 135 23.09 11.52 19.87
CA LEU A 135 24.36 12.26 19.93
C LEU A 135 25.41 11.54 20.78
N ASP A 136 25.04 11.02 21.95
CA ASP A 136 25.98 10.42 22.90
C ASP A 136 26.06 8.89 22.77
N GLY A 137 25.01 8.25 22.23
CA GLY A 137 24.97 6.80 22.01
C GLY A 137 25.76 6.35 20.77
N PRO A 138 26.46 5.20 20.80
CA PRO A 138 27.31 4.71 19.69
C PRO A 138 26.53 4.16 18.49
N TYR A 139 25.22 4.43 18.42
CA TYR A 139 24.28 3.84 17.48
C TYR A 139 24.48 4.35 16.03
N PRO A 140 24.53 3.47 15.00
CA PRO A 140 24.67 3.87 13.60
C PRO A 140 23.64 4.91 13.14
N ALA A 141 22.39 4.83 13.61
CA ALA A 141 21.36 5.81 13.28
C ALA A 141 21.73 7.25 13.68
N GLY A 142 22.53 7.43 14.74
CA GLY A 142 23.00 8.73 15.20
C GLY A 142 24.20 9.28 14.41
N GLN A 143 24.82 8.49 13.52
CA GLN A 143 26.04 8.87 12.81
C GLN A 143 25.88 10.18 12.01
N ALA A 144 24.72 10.39 11.37
CA ALA A 144 24.44 11.63 10.64
C ALA A 144 24.29 12.85 11.55
N ALA A 145 23.68 12.67 12.73
CA ALA A 145 23.53 13.73 13.73
C ALA A 145 24.90 14.15 14.30
N ARG A 146 25.75 13.17 14.63
CA ARG A 146 27.14 13.41 15.08
C ARG A 146 28.00 14.03 13.99
N ALA A 147 27.88 13.58 12.74
CA ALA A 147 28.58 14.20 11.61
C ALA A 147 28.13 15.66 11.39
N LEU A 148 26.85 15.98 11.62
CA LEU A 148 26.33 17.34 11.59
C LEU A 148 26.87 18.18 12.77
N GLN A 149 26.94 17.60 13.98
CA GLN A 149 27.55 18.22 15.17
C GLN A 149 29.03 18.59 14.92
N HIS A 150 29.83 17.66 14.40
CA HIS A 150 31.24 17.93 14.08
C HIS A 150 31.43 19.02 13.00
N ARG A 151 30.48 19.15 12.06
CA ARG A 151 30.58 20.11 10.94
C ARG A 151 29.95 21.48 11.21
N ARG A 152 28.94 21.57 12.08
CA ARG A 152 28.11 22.77 12.27
C ARG A 152 27.79 23.10 13.74
N GLY A 153 28.41 22.40 14.68
CA GLY A 153 28.20 22.60 16.12
C GLY A 153 26.99 21.83 16.68
N TYR A 154 27.01 21.64 18.00
CA TYR A 154 26.01 20.88 18.75
C TYR A 154 24.58 21.39 18.54
N ASP A 155 24.36 22.70 18.66
CA ASP A 155 23.02 23.31 18.56
C ASP A 155 22.33 23.03 17.22
N LYS A 156 23.11 22.96 16.12
CA LYS A 156 22.56 22.63 14.79
C LYS A 156 22.18 21.15 14.68
N ALA A 157 22.89 20.25 15.34
CA ALA A 157 22.52 18.84 15.42
C ALA A 157 21.28 18.63 16.31
N VAL A 158 21.23 19.28 17.48
CA VAL A 158 20.06 19.25 18.37
C VAL A 158 18.82 19.80 17.66
N ALA A 159 18.89 20.96 17.00
CA ALA A 159 17.77 21.53 16.26
C ALA A 159 17.28 20.64 15.10
N TRP A 160 18.20 19.90 14.46
CA TRP A 160 17.87 18.92 13.42
C TRP A 160 17.12 17.70 13.98
N LEU A 161 17.59 17.17 15.12
CA LEU A 161 16.92 16.08 15.83
C LEU A 161 15.56 16.49 16.41
N HIS A 162 15.45 17.69 16.99
CA HIS A 162 14.18 18.26 17.45
C HIS A 162 13.15 18.32 16.31
N ARG A 163 13.55 18.79 15.12
CA ARG A 163 12.67 18.83 13.94
C ARG A 163 12.20 17.43 13.52
N ALA A 164 13.05 16.41 13.61
CA ALA A 164 12.66 15.03 13.32
C ALA A 164 11.65 14.49 14.35
N PHE A 165 11.92 14.73 15.63
CA PHE A 165 11.06 14.31 16.75
C PHE A 165 9.69 15.00 16.73
N ASP A 166 9.65 16.31 16.52
CA ASP A 166 8.41 17.09 16.49
C ASP A 166 7.57 16.77 15.26
N GLY A 167 8.22 16.58 14.10
CA GLY A 167 7.56 16.08 12.90
C GLY A 167 6.99 14.67 13.06
N ALA A 168 7.68 13.79 13.80
CA ALA A 168 7.19 12.46 14.14
C ALA A 168 6.01 12.50 15.13
N ARG A 169 6.09 13.34 16.16
CA ARG A 169 5.00 13.56 17.12
C ARG A 169 3.75 14.12 16.45
N HIS A 170 3.89 15.15 15.63
CA HIS A 170 2.78 15.72 14.87
C HIS A 170 2.15 14.68 13.91
N TYR A 171 2.99 13.86 13.25
CA TYR A 171 2.52 12.77 12.38
C TYR A 171 1.71 11.70 13.13
N LEU A 172 2.11 11.35 14.36
CA LEU A 172 1.41 10.39 15.22
C LEU A 172 0.19 10.99 15.96
N GLN A 173 0.11 12.32 16.07
CA GLN A 173 -1.08 13.02 16.58
C GLN A 173 -2.14 13.27 15.51
N THR A 174 -1.76 13.25 14.22
CA THR A 174 -2.66 13.50 13.07
C THR A 174 -3.11 12.22 12.36
N ARG A 175 -2.68 11.06 12.84
CA ARG A 175 -3.07 9.74 12.33
C ARG A 175 -3.29 8.82 13.51
N ASP A 176 -4.32 7.99 13.46
CA ASP A 176 -4.47 6.89 14.41
C ASP A 176 -3.21 6.00 14.33
N PRO A 177 -2.43 5.90 15.41
CA PRO A 177 -1.26 5.04 15.41
C PRO A 177 -1.72 3.59 15.39
N LEU A 178 -1.26 2.83 14.39
CA LEU A 178 -1.45 1.38 14.36
C LEU A 178 -0.48 0.78 15.37
N CYS A 179 -0.94 0.60 16.61
CA CYS A 179 -0.16 0.09 17.73
C CYS A 179 0.04 -1.42 17.65
N GLY A 180 -0.86 -2.15 16.97
CA GLY A 180 -0.73 -3.59 16.75
C GLY A 180 -1.46 -4.14 15.53
N ARG A 181 -1.45 -5.48 15.42
CA ARG A 181 -2.09 -6.24 14.34
C ARG A 181 -3.62 -6.10 14.34
N GLN A 182 -4.22 -5.90 15.53
CA GLN A 182 -5.67 -5.68 15.66
C GLN A 182 -6.06 -4.34 15.04
N ASP A 183 -5.35 -3.26 15.37
CA ASP A 183 -5.58 -1.92 14.79
C ASP A 183 -5.38 -1.93 13.28
N PHE A 184 -4.38 -2.66 12.79
CA PHE A 184 -4.20 -2.88 11.34
C PHE A 184 -5.43 -3.51 10.71
N HIS A 185 -5.98 -4.58 11.28
CA HIS A 185 -7.17 -5.24 10.74
C HIS A 185 -8.43 -4.36 10.84
N ALA A 186 -8.58 -3.59 11.92
CA ALA A 186 -9.67 -2.62 12.06
C ALA A 186 -9.58 -1.50 11.01
N ALA A 187 -8.39 -0.93 10.79
CA ALA A 187 -8.16 0.08 9.77
C ALA A 187 -8.29 -0.49 8.34
N LEU A 188 -7.92 -1.76 8.12
CA LEU A 188 -8.13 -2.46 6.84
C LEU A 188 -9.62 -2.72 6.58
N ALA A 189 -10.40 -3.08 7.61
CA ALA A 189 -11.85 -3.22 7.53
C ALA A 189 -12.52 -1.88 7.21
N ALA A 190 -12.16 -0.81 7.91
CA ALA A 190 -12.67 0.55 7.62
C ALA A 190 -12.31 1.00 6.18
N TYR A 191 -11.12 0.66 5.68
CA TYR A 191 -10.74 0.93 4.30
C TYR A 191 -11.50 0.08 3.28
N ARG A 192 -11.81 -1.19 3.62
CA ARG A 192 -12.68 -2.07 2.85
C ARG A 192 -14.10 -1.48 2.73
N THR A 193 -14.78 -1.21 3.84
CA THR A 193 -16.13 -0.60 3.86
C THR A 193 -16.18 0.69 3.03
N ARG A 194 -15.10 1.48 3.06
CA ARG A 194 -15.02 2.71 2.27
C ARG A 194 -14.86 2.49 0.77
N ILE A 195 -14.18 1.42 0.35
CA ILE A 195 -14.07 1.03 -1.06
C ILE A 195 -15.39 0.45 -1.56
N GLU A 196 -16.08 -0.34 -0.73
CA GLU A 196 -17.39 -0.94 -0.99
C GLU A 196 -18.45 0.15 -1.19
N ARG A 197 -18.45 1.17 -0.32
CA ARG A 197 -19.34 2.34 -0.41
C ARG A 197 -18.94 3.43 -1.39
N THR A 198 -17.78 3.30 -2.04
CA THR A 198 -17.44 4.24 -3.11
C THR A 198 -18.15 3.83 -4.40
N PRO A 199 -18.87 4.72 -5.10
CA PRO A 199 -19.38 4.39 -6.42
C PRO A 199 -18.25 4.27 -7.44
N TRP A 200 -18.22 3.17 -8.21
CA TRP A 200 -17.20 2.89 -9.24
C TRP A 200 -17.79 2.96 -10.66
N PRO A 201 -18.12 4.16 -11.17
CA PRO A 201 -18.81 4.32 -12.44
C PRO A 201 -17.94 3.93 -13.65
N GLY A 202 -18.48 3.06 -14.50
CA GLY A 202 -17.85 2.66 -15.76
C GLY A 202 -16.88 1.47 -15.64
N THR A 203 -16.32 1.06 -16.78
CA THR A 203 -15.52 -0.18 -16.88
C THR A 203 -14.10 -0.05 -16.33
N ALA A 204 -13.51 1.15 -16.43
CA ALA A 204 -12.20 1.46 -15.85
C ALA A 204 -12.26 1.43 -14.32
N ALA A 205 -13.24 2.11 -13.71
CA ALA A 205 -13.46 2.16 -12.27
C ALA A 205 -13.65 0.74 -11.68
N LYS A 206 -14.51 -0.09 -12.26
CA LYS A 206 -14.70 -1.50 -11.83
C LYS A 206 -13.43 -2.36 -11.92
N THR A 207 -12.52 -2.02 -12.84
CA THR A 207 -11.21 -2.69 -12.91
C THR A 207 -10.32 -2.25 -11.74
N ASP A 208 -10.39 -0.97 -11.37
CA ASP A 208 -9.64 -0.40 -10.26
C ASP A 208 -10.16 -0.91 -8.91
N LEU A 209 -11.49 -1.07 -8.77
CA LEU A 209 -12.12 -1.80 -7.66
C LEU A 209 -11.57 -3.22 -7.54
N ARG A 210 -11.62 -4.05 -8.59
CA ARG A 210 -11.04 -5.41 -8.57
C ARG A 210 -9.56 -5.42 -8.16
N ASN A 211 -8.78 -4.41 -8.56
CA ASN A 211 -7.37 -4.28 -8.19
C ASN A 211 -7.22 -4.01 -6.69
N LEU A 212 -7.98 -3.06 -6.14
CA LEU A 212 -7.98 -2.77 -4.71
C LEU A 212 -8.46 -3.96 -3.89
N ILE A 213 -9.54 -4.65 -4.30
CA ILE A 213 -10.03 -5.87 -3.65
C ILE A 213 -8.96 -6.97 -3.63
N ALA A 214 -8.28 -7.21 -4.76
CA ALA A 214 -7.18 -8.19 -4.82
C ALA A 214 -6.02 -7.82 -3.90
N ARG A 215 -5.76 -6.53 -3.67
CA ARG A 215 -4.71 -6.04 -2.78
C ARG A 215 -5.14 -6.05 -1.31
N LEU A 216 -6.41 -5.74 -1.01
CA LEU A 216 -7.00 -5.89 0.32
C LEU A 216 -6.86 -7.34 0.81
N ASP A 217 -7.15 -8.34 -0.03
CA ASP A 217 -6.93 -9.76 0.29
C ASP A 217 -5.45 -10.08 0.58
N ILE A 218 -4.51 -9.58 -0.23
CA ILE A 218 -3.07 -9.75 0.02
C ILE A 218 -2.69 -9.12 1.37
N CYS A 219 -3.08 -7.87 1.63
CA CYS A 219 -2.83 -7.16 2.88
C CYS A 219 -3.49 -7.85 4.10
N THR A 220 -4.68 -8.43 3.93
CA THR A 220 -5.34 -9.25 4.97
C THR A 220 -4.46 -10.43 5.36
N ARG A 221 -3.87 -11.12 4.38
CA ARG A 221 -3.02 -12.30 4.59
C ARG A 221 -1.61 -11.95 5.08
N THR A 222 -1.01 -10.84 4.65
CA THR A 222 0.32 -10.40 5.11
C THR A 222 0.30 -9.67 6.45
N GLY A 223 -0.84 -9.08 6.84
CA GLY A 223 -0.94 -8.30 8.07
C GLY A 223 -0.28 -6.91 7.99
N GLY A 224 -0.15 -6.34 6.79
CA GLY A 224 0.50 -5.05 6.56
C GLY A 224 -0.07 -4.27 5.37
N TRP A 225 0.11 -2.95 5.39
CA TRP A 225 -0.30 -2.05 4.31
C TRP A 225 0.60 -2.15 3.08
N ASP A 226 1.85 -2.59 3.27
CA ASP A 226 2.78 -2.92 2.21
C ASP A 226 2.75 -4.40 1.84
N HIS A 227 2.91 -4.65 0.54
CA HIS A 227 2.85 -5.99 -0.04
C HIS A 227 3.62 -6.08 -1.36
N THR A 228 4.21 -7.26 -1.59
CA THR A 228 4.94 -7.57 -2.81
C THR A 228 4.03 -8.35 -3.76
N VAL A 229 3.76 -7.81 -4.96
CA VAL A 229 2.95 -8.49 -5.98
C VAL A 229 3.45 -8.15 -7.40
N SER A 230 3.56 -9.18 -8.24
CA SER A 230 3.87 -9.00 -9.67
C SER A 230 2.60 -8.65 -10.44
N GLU A 231 2.72 -7.90 -11.55
CA GLU A 231 1.55 -7.59 -12.39
C GLU A 231 0.86 -8.85 -12.94
N ARG A 232 1.60 -9.95 -13.12
CA ARG A 232 1.07 -11.24 -13.58
C ARG A 232 0.18 -11.88 -12.52
N ASP A 233 0.71 -12.09 -11.31
CA ASP A 233 -0.06 -12.64 -10.17
C ASP A 233 -1.28 -11.78 -9.85
N LEU A 234 -1.13 -10.44 -9.86
CA LEU A 234 -2.25 -9.52 -9.67
C LEU A 234 -3.30 -9.65 -10.79
N SER A 235 -2.90 -9.80 -12.05
CA SER A 235 -3.86 -10.01 -13.17
C SER A 235 -4.55 -11.38 -13.15
N GLU A 236 -3.86 -12.40 -12.62
CA GLU A 236 -4.44 -13.72 -12.36
C GLU A 236 -5.51 -13.61 -11.27
N ARG A 237 -5.20 -12.97 -10.13
CA ARG A 237 -6.14 -12.70 -9.02
C ARG A 237 -7.36 -11.88 -9.47
N MET A 238 -7.16 -10.82 -10.26
CA MET A 238 -8.24 -9.94 -10.76
C MET A 238 -9.10 -10.57 -11.88
N GLY A 239 -8.73 -11.75 -12.40
CA GLY A 239 -9.40 -12.38 -13.54
C GLY A 239 -9.19 -11.67 -14.88
N CYS A 240 -8.24 -10.73 -15.01
CA CYS A 240 -8.07 -9.88 -16.19
C CYS A 240 -6.69 -10.03 -16.88
N ALA A 241 -6.45 -9.25 -17.94
CA ALA A 241 -5.18 -9.26 -18.67
C ALA A 241 -4.11 -8.40 -17.99
N ARG A 242 -2.82 -8.76 -18.12
CA ARG A 242 -1.69 -7.99 -17.53
C ARG A 242 -1.70 -6.51 -17.92
N THR A 243 -2.01 -6.19 -19.18
CA THR A 243 -2.11 -4.81 -19.69
C THR A 243 -3.24 -4.01 -19.01
N THR A 244 -4.35 -4.68 -18.68
CA THR A 244 -5.48 -4.11 -17.93
C THR A 244 -5.07 -3.83 -16.48
N THR A 245 -4.37 -4.76 -15.82
CA THR A 245 -3.80 -4.56 -14.47
C THR A 245 -2.77 -3.43 -14.45
N HIS A 246 -1.87 -3.35 -15.43
CA HIS A 246 -0.90 -2.26 -15.54
C HIS A 246 -1.59 -0.89 -15.63
N ARG A 247 -2.57 -0.74 -16.55
CA ARG A 247 -3.36 0.51 -16.70
C ARG A 247 -4.11 0.87 -15.41
N SER A 248 -4.62 -0.13 -14.69
CA SER A 248 -5.28 0.05 -13.40
C SER A 248 -4.32 0.55 -12.32
N ASN A 249 -3.12 -0.07 -12.20
CA ASN A 249 -2.07 0.41 -11.30
C ASN A 249 -1.71 1.87 -11.58
N GLN A 250 -1.59 2.27 -12.86
CA GLN A 250 -1.29 3.66 -13.23
C GLN A 250 -2.40 4.64 -12.83
N ARG A 251 -3.69 4.27 -12.98
CA ARG A 251 -4.80 5.12 -12.50
C ARG A 251 -4.83 5.23 -10.98
N LEU A 252 -4.69 4.12 -10.26
CA LEU A 252 -4.68 4.10 -8.80
C LEU A 252 -3.47 4.82 -8.18
N LEU A 253 -2.32 4.84 -8.85
CA LEU A 253 -1.17 5.68 -8.50
C LEU A 253 -1.50 7.18 -8.65
N ARG A 254 -2.10 7.59 -9.79
CA ARG A 254 -2.51 8.98 -10.03
C ARG A 254 -3.58 9.43 -9.03
N ALA A 255 -4.54 8.56 -8.70
CA ALA A 255 -5.58 8.77 -7.70
C ALA A 255 -5.06 8.73 -6.24
N ARG A 256 -3.75 8.47 -6.03
CA ARG A 256 -3.11 8.35 -4.70
C ARG A 256 -3.76 7.30 -3.78
N LEU A 257 -4.34 6.25 -4.37
CA LEU A 257 -4.85 5.06 -3.66
C LEU A 257 -3.79 3.97 -3.54
N LEU A 258 -2.80 3.99 -4.43
CA LEU A 258 -1.59 3.18 -4.35
C LEU A 258 -0.35 4.06 -4.25
N ARG A 259 0.67 3.53 -3.59
CA ARG A 259 2.06 3.95 -3.74
C ARG A 259 2.89 2.76 -4.19
N GLN A 260 3.72 2.94 -5.21
CA GLN A 260 4.79 1.99 -5.50
C GLN A 260 5.97 2.32 -4.58
N LEU A 261 6.44 1.32 -3.82
CA LEU A 261 7.63 1.43 -2.98
C LEU A 261 8.86 1.03 -3.79
N ASP A 262 8.76 -0.08 -4.55
CA ASP A 262 9.83 -0.59 -5.40
C ASP A 262 9.31 -1.00 -6.77
N HIS A 263 10.15 -0.86 -7.79
CA HIS A 263 9.82 -1.29 -9.16
C HIS A 263 9.70 -2.82 -9.33
N GLY A 264 10.16 -3.57 -8.32
CA GLY A 264 10.26 -5.02 -8.36
C GLY A 264 11.50 -5.45 -9.13
N THR A 265 12.14 -6.54 -8.70
CA THR A 265 13.11 -7.21 -9.56
C THR A 265 12.36 -8.12 -10.53
N PRO A 266 12.95 -8.55 -11.65
CA PRO A 266 12.27 -9.48 -12.54
C PRO A 266 11.98 -10.88 -11.92
N THR A 267 12.60 -11.21 -10.78
CA THR A 267 12.36 -12.41 -9.97
C THR A 267 11.31 -12.21 -8.87
N GLU A 268 10.95 -10.97 -8.54
CA GLU A 268 10.13 -10.62 -7.38
C GLU A 268 8.95 -9.73 -7.80
N GLY A 269 7.92 -9.61 -6.95
CA GLY A 269 6.90 -8.60 -7.20
C GLY A 269 7.45 -7.18 -7.09
N ALA A 270 6.76 -6.22 -7.69
CA ALA A 270 6.91 -4.84 -7.24
C ALA A 270 6.35 -4.75 -5.81
N ARG A 271 7.02 -3.98 -4.94
CA ARG A 271 6.50 -3.70 -3.59
C ARG A 271 5.61 -2.47 -3.66
N TRP A 272 4.41 -2.59 -3.12
CA TRP A 272 3.38 -1.58 -3.14
C TRP A 272 2.93 -1.28 -1.71
N MET A 273 2.24 -0.17 -1.53
CA MET A 273 1.53 0.18 -0.31
C MET A 273 0.13 0.65 -0.69
N LEU A 274 -0.90 0.09 -0.05
CA LEU A 274 -2.25 0.66 -0.06
C LEU A 274 -2.21 1.98 0.72
N LEU A 275 -2.74 3.05 0.12
CA LEU A 275 -2.88 4.34 0.79
C LEU A 275 -4.31 4.51 1.29
N PRO A 276 -4.56 4.45 2.62
CA PRO A 276 -5.87 4.80 3.14
C PRO A 276 -6.16 6.29 2.84
N PRO A 277 -7.40 6.68 2.49
CA PRO A 277 -7.69 8.02 2.00
C PRO A 277 -7.67 8.99 3.18
N THR A 278 -6.71 9.90 3.19
CA THR A 278 -6.37 10.74 4.36
C THR A 278 -7.32 11.93 4.59
N GLY A 279 -8.57 11.84 4.13
CA GLY A 279 -9.61 12.84 4.35
C GLY A 279 -10.98 12.16 4.36
N THR A 280 -12.01 12.85 4.85
CA THR A 280 -13.40 12.33 4.95
C THR A 280 -14.19 12.38 3.64
N GLY A 281 -13.76 13.16 2.64
CA GLY A 281 -14.44 13.25 1.35
C GLY A 281 -14.50 11.92 0.57
N PRO A 282 -15.40 11.80 -0.42
CA PRO A 282 -15.44 10.65 -1.31
C PRO A 282 -14.10 10.48 -2.05
N LEU A 283 -13.81 9.27 -2.52
CA LEU A 283 -12.66 9.05 -3.39
C LEU A 283 -12.87 9.89 -4.66
N ASN A 284 -12.07 10.95 -4.83
CA ASN A 284 -12.13 11.86 -5.98
C ASN A 284 -11.59 11.16 -7.24
N LEU A 285 -12.32 10.13 -7.69
CA LEU A 285 -12.13 9.36 -8.91
C LEU A 285 -12.68 10.13 -10.11
N SER A 286 -12.26 11.39 -10.26
CA SER A 286 -12.58 12.19 -11.45
C SER A 286 -11.88 11.55 -12.65
N HIS A 287 -12.63 10.73 -13.39
CA HIS A 287 -12.16 10.02 -14.58
C HIS A 287 -12.08 10.92 -15.83
N GLY A 288 -11.72 12.20 -15.64
CA GLY A 288 -11.70 13.22 -16.69
C GLY A 288 -10.62 13.04 -17.76
N GLU A 289 -9.58 12.22 -17.53
CA GLU A 289 -8.46 12.08 -18.46
C GLU A 289 -8.12 10.63 -18.81
N SER A 290 -7.76 10.44 -20.09
CA SER A 290 -7.11 9.23 -20.65
C SER A 290 -7.98 7.97 -20.83
N THR A 291 -9.11 8.09 -21.53
CA THR A 291 -9.37 7.09 -22.59
C THR A 291 -8.81 7.67 -23.89
N PRO A 292 -7.79 7.05 -24.51
CA PRO A 292 -7.44 7.41 -25.88
C PRO A 292 -8.55 6.85 -26.78
N GLN A 293 -9.54 7.67 -27.09
CA GLN A 293 -10.38 7.44 -28.26
C GLN A 293 -9.43 7.39 -29.47
N ARG A 294 -9.61 6.38 -30.32
CA ARG A 294 -9.01 6.41 -31.65
C ARG A 294 -9.50 7.67 -32.38
N PRO A 295 -8.69 8.27 -33.27
CA PRO A 295 -9.17 9.36 -34.11
C PRO A 295 -10.31 8.83 -34.98
N GLN A 296 -11.53 9.27 -34.70
CA GLN A 296 -12.67 9.01 -35.56
C GLN A 296 -12.78 10.21 -36.51
N ALA A 297 -12.17 10.06 -37.70
CA ALA A 297 -12.45 10.96 -38.79
C ALA A 297 -13.92 10.76 -39.23
N GLY A 298 -14.73 11.82 -39.16
CA GLY A 298 -16.12 11.79 -39.65
C GLY A 298 -17.07 12.73 -38.91
N GLY A 299 -17.49 13.80 -39.59
CA GLY A 299 -18.72 14.53 -39.28
C GLY A 299 -18.57 15.85 -38.50
N ALA A 300 -18.39 16.96 -39.23
CA ALA A 300 -18.27 18.32 -38.69
C ALA A 300 -19.60 18.93 -38.16
N MET A 301 -20.51 18.12 -37.60
CA MET A 301 -21.87 18.54 -37.18
C MET A 301 -22.32 18.00 -35.80
N SER A 302 -21.48 17.25 -35.09
CA SER A 302 -21.78 16.88 -33.68
C SER A 302 -21.30 17.97 -32.74
N GLY A 303 -22.17 18.93 -32.42
CA GLY A 303 -21.90 19.97 -31.43
C GLY A 303 -21.53 19.39 -30.05
N PRO A 304 -20.76 20.13 -29.23
CA PRO A 304 -20.26 19.64 -27.95
C PRO A 304 -21.40 19.52 -26.93
N THR A 305 -22.10 18.38 -26.95
CA THR A 305 -22.85 17.93 -25.78
C THR A 305 -21.85 17.55 -24.70
N MET A 306 -21.43 18.55 -23.93
CA MET A 306 -20.78 18.34 -22.64
C MET A 306 -21.63 17.34 -21.87
N ARG A 307 -21.09 16.15 -21.64
CA ARG A 307 -21.64 15.21 -20.67
C ARG A 307 -21.33 15.77 -19.28
N HIS A 308 -22.11 16.78 -18.89
CA HIS A 308 -22.33 17.05 -17.48
C HIS A 308 -22.99 15.80 -16.90
N THR A 309 -22.15 14.91 -16.36
CA THR A 309 -22.60 13.97 -15.35
C THR A 309 -23.03 14.82 -14.16
N HIS A 310 -24.30 15.20 -14.15
CA HIS A 310 -24.95 15.78 -12.99
C HIS A 310 -24.79 14.78 -11.84
N HIS A 311 -23.79 15.02 -10.99
CA HIS A 311 -23.90 14.63 -9.60
C HIS A 311 -25.10 15.41 -9.07
N ASN A 312 -26.27 14.76 -9.08
CA ASN A 312 -27.47 15.30 -8.49
C ASN A 312 -27.22 15.39 -6.98
N THR A 313 -26.86 16.57 -6.51
CA THR A 313 -26.78 16.94 -5.10
C THR A 313 -28.20 17.10 -4.51
N HIS A 314 -29.06 16.13 -4.78
CA HIS A 314 -30.39 16.01 -4.18
C HIS A 314 -30.36 14.80 -3.24
N HIS A 315 -30.05 15.09 -1.97
CA HIS A 315 -30.34 14.19 -0.87
C HIS A 315 -31.82 13.74 -0.91
N ASN A 316 -32.05 12.50 -0.45
CA ASN A 316 -33.33 11.83 -0.10
C ASN A 316 -33.63 10.51 -0.82
N THR A 317 -32.72 10.00 -1.67
CA THR A 317 -32.63 8.55 -1.94
C THR A 317 -31.16 8.21 -2.21
N GLU A 318 -30.37 8.23 -1.15
CA GLU A 318 -28.95 7.85 -1.17
C GLU A 318 -28.82 6.33 -1.34
N GLY A 319 -28.99 5.88 -2.58
CA GLY A 319 -28.50 4.58 -3.02
C GLY A 319 -26.97 4.62 -3.05
N ASP A 320 -26.35 4.54 -1.87
CA ASP A 320 -24.91 4.34 -1.75
C ASP A 320 -24.53 3.05 -2.49
N ALA A 321 -23.31 3.03 -3.03
CA ALA A 321 -22.73 1.78 -3.49
C ALA A 321 -22.66 0.83 -2.29
N ASP A 322 -22.94 -0.45 -2.48
CA ASP A 322 -22.70 -1.43 -1.43
C ASP A 322 -22.47 -2.81 -2.07
N LEU A 323 -21.38 -3.44 -1.66
CA LEU A 323 -20.76 -4.54 -2.38
C LEU A 323 -19.97 -5.39 -1.39
N ASP A 324 -20.34 -6.66 -1.20
CA ASP A 324 -19.49 -7.58 -0.43
C ASP A 324 -18.15 -7.81 -1.18
N SER A 325 -17.08 -7.16 -0.74
CA SER A 325 -15.76 -7.33 -1.35
C SER A 325 -15.11 -8.68 -1.03
N HIS A 326 -15.56 -9.42 0.00
CA HIS A 326 -15.12 -10.78 0.25
C HIS A 326 -15.70 -11.75 -0.79
N THR A 327 -17.00 -11.66 -1.09
CA THR A 327 -17.60 -12.39 -2.21
C THR A 327 -16.95 -11.97 -3.54
N ALA A 328 -16.75 -10.68 -3.78
CA ALA A 328 -16.07 -10.22 -4.99
C ALA A 328 -14.62 -10.76 -5.09
N ALA A 329 -13.86 -10.79 -4.00
CA ALA A 329 -12.49 -11.33 -3.95
C ALA A 329 -12.45 -12.82 -4.27
N ARG A 330 -13.37 -13.60 -3.70
CA ARG A 330 -13.51 -15.05 -3.92
C ARG A 330 -13.86 -15.37 -5.38
N LEU A 331 -14.71 -14.56 -6.01
CA LEU A 331 -15.28 -14.85 -7.32
C LEU A 331 -14.49 -14.26 -8.51
N MET A 332 -13.85 -13.09 -8.36
CA MET A 332 -13.30 -12.34 -9.50
C MET A 332 -12.20 -13.06 -10.32
N GLY A 333 -11.51 -14.03 -9.71
CA GLY A 333 -10.46 -14.84 -10.35
C GLY A 333 -10.98 -16.04 -11.15
N LEU A 334 -12.27 -16.39 -11.02
CA LEU A 334 -12.87 -17.55 -11.70
C LEU A 334 -13.19 -17.23 -13.16
N ASP A 335 -13.13 -18.26 -14.02
CA ASP A 335 -13.33 -18.14 -15.47
C ASP A 335 -14.71 -17.56 -15.84
N ALA A 336 -15.75 -17.87 -15.06
CA ALA A 336 -17.09 -17.31 -15.20
C ALA A 336 -17.10 -15.77 -15.21
N PHE A 337 -16.15 -15.12 -14.53
CA PHE A 337 -16.02 -13.67 -14.40
C PHE A 337 -14.95 -13.05 -15.32
N ALA A 338 -14.44 -13.82 -16.27
CA ALA A 338 -13.56 -13.36 -17.33
C ALA A 338 -14.28 -12.42 -18.32
N HIS A 339 -13.51 -11.81 -19.21
CA HIS A 339 -14.04 -11.04 -20.32
C HIS A 339 -14.83 -11.95 -21.28
N ARG A 340 -16.06 -11.53 -21.66
CA ARG A 340 -17.12 -12.31 -22.33
C ARG A 340 -17.93 -13.28 -21.45
N GLY A 341 -17.56 -13.50 -20.19
CA GLY A 341 -18.43 -14.13 -19.19
C GLY A 341 -19.33 -13.10 -18.49
N LEU A 342 -19.64 -13.34 -17.21
CA LEU A 342 -20.36 -12.40 -16.34
C LEU A 342 -19.61 -11.07 -16.14
N SER A 343 -18.31 -11.01 -16.44
CA SER A 343 -17.48 -9.80 -16.38
C SER A 343 -17.44 -9.12 -14.99
N SER A 344 -16.95 -7.88 -14.91
CA SER A 344 -16.99 -7.09 -13.67
C SER A 344 -18.41 -6.63 -13.29
N SER A 345 -19.36 -6.62 -14.22
CA SER A 345 -20.73 -6.15 -13.92
C SER A 345 -21.60 -7.24 -13.28
N GLY A 346 -21.56 -8.49 -13.77
CA GLY A 346 -22.21 -9.61 -13.10
C GLY A 346 -21.58 -9.93 -11.74
N LEU A 347 -20.26 -9.75 -11.61
CA LEU A 347 -19.58 -9.79 -10.31
C LEU A 347 -20.14 -8.77 -9.32
N ALA A 348 -20.33 -7.52 -9.76
CA ALA A 348 -20.87 -6.45 -8.92
C ALA A 348 -22.32 -6.72 -8.50
N ILE A 349 -23.16 -7.25 -9.39
CA ILE A 349 -24.54 -7.65 -9.05
C ILE A 349 -24.55 -8.74 -7.98
N LEU A 350 -23.74 -9.79 -8.14
CA LEU A 350 -23.70 -10.88 -7.17
C LEU A 350 -23.12 -10.43 -5.82
N ALA A 351 -22.16 -9.52 -5.81
CA ALA A 351 -21.61 -8.95 -4.58
C ALA A 351 -22.58 -7.97 -3.89
N ALA A 352 -23.36 -7.19 -4.65
CA ALA A 352 -24.41 -6.32 -4.09
C ALA A 352 -25.55 -7.15 -3.48
N LEU A 353 -26.03 -8.19 -4.18
CA LEU A 353 -27.08 -9.08 -3.66
C LEU A 353 -26.58 -10.00 -2.53
N ALA A 354 -25.27 -10.24 -2.41
CA ALA A 354 -24.70 -10.97 -1.28
C ALA A 354 -24.64 -10.14 0.00
N GLU A 355 -24.50 -8.81 -0.13
CA GLU A 355 -24.58 -7.87 1.00
C GLU A 355 -26.04 -7.61 1.40
N HIS A 356 -26.90 -7.32 0.41
CA HIS A 356 -28.33 -7.06 0.61
C HIS A 356 -29.17 -7.93 -0.32
N ASP A 357 -29.75 -9.01 0.18
CA ASP A 357 -30.68 -9.84 -0.60
C ASP A 357 -32.09 -9.19 -0.67
N GLY A 358 -32.83 -9.43 -1.75
CA GLY A 358 -34.19 -8.88 -1.92
C GLY A 358 -34.24 -7.42 -2.35
N GLN A 359 -33.26 -6.94 -3.11
CA GLN A 359 -33.23 -5.57 -3.64
C GLN A 359 -34.20 -5.38 -4.82
N THR A 360 -34.81 -4.19 -4.94
CA THR A 360 -35.42 -3.76 -6.20
C THR A 360 -34.36 -3.55 -7.29
N LEU A 361 -34.78 -3.53 -8.55
CA LEU A 361 -33.88 -3.24 -9.67
C LEU A 361 -33.15 -1.87 -9.54
N THR A 362 -33.83 -0.88 -8.96
CA THR A 362 -33.31 0.49 -8.75
C THR A 362 -32.25 0.55 -7.67
N GLU A 363 -32.46 -0.15 -6.55
CA GLU A 363 -31.47 -0.27 -5.48
C GLU A 363 -30.24 -1.04 -5.99
N LEU A 364 -30.45 -2.21 -6.61
CA LEU A 364 -29.37 -3.02 -7.17
C LEU A 364 -28.52 -2.27 -8.20
N GLN A 365 -29.14 -1.38 -8.98
CA GLN A 365 -28.41 -0.49 -9.88
C GLN A 365 -27.44 0.44 -9.15
N ALA A 366 -27.87 1.01 -8.02
CA ALA A 366 -27.13 1.95 -7.21
C ALA A 366 -26.03 1.22 -6.42
N SER A 367 -26.39 0.19 -5.65
CA SER A 367 -25.47 -0.62 -4.85
C SER A 367 -24.36 -1.23 -5.71
N ALA A 368 -24.69 -1.83 -6.86
CA ALA A 368 -23.68 -2.37 -7.77
C ALA A 368 -22.96 -1.30 -8.64
N SER A 369 -23.34 -0.02 -8.56
CA SER A 369 -22.78 1.10 -9.34
C SER A 369 -22.77 0.85 -10.85
N ILE A 370 -23.92 0.44 -11.40
CA ILE A 370 -24.05 -0.01 -12.79
C ILE A 370 -25.19 0.70 -13.55
N SER A 371 -25.01 0.89 -14.86
CA SER A 371 -26.06 1.48 -15.69
C SER A 371 -27.21 0.49 -15.93
N ARG A 372 -28.45 1.00 -15.97
CA ARG A 372 -29.69 0.24 -16.18
C ARG A 372 -29.61 -0.81 -17.29
N ALA A 373 -29.11 -0.41 -18.46
CA ALA A 373 -28.95 -1.30 -19.61
C ALA A 373 -27.92 -2.43 -19.37
N THR A 374 -26.92 -2.20 -18.52
CA THR A 374 -25.96 -3.23 -18.09
C THR A 374 -26.62 -4.18 -17.08
N THR A 375 -27.38 -3.64 -16.13
CA THR A 375 -28.11 -4.40 -15.10
C THR A 375 -29.06 -5.40 -15.73
N TYR A 376 -29.95 -4.96 -16.62
CA TYR A 376 -30.87 -5.86 -17.32
C TYR A 376 -30.14 -6.99 -18.05
N ARG A 377 -29.11 -6.69 -18.86
CA ARG A 377 -28.35 -7.71 -19.60
C ARG A 377 -27.72 -8.76 -18.68
N GLN A 378 -27.15 -8.32 -17.56
CA GLN A 378 -26.50 -9.22 -16.61
C GLN A 378 -27.52 -10.02 -15.78
N LEU A 379 -28.60 -9.40 -15.31
CA LEU A 379 -29.70 -10.09 -14.64
C LEU A 379 -30.35 -11.15 -15.53
N THR A 380 -30.66 -10.83 -16.79
CA THR A 380 -31.16 -11.83 -17.76
C THR A 380 -30.21 -13.03 -17.86
N THR A 381 -28.90 -12.78 -17.88
CA THR A 381 -27.89 -13.86 -17.91
C THR A 381 -27.88 -14.67 -16.61
N LEU A 382 -27.89 -14.02 -15.44
CA LEU A 382 -27.86 -14.67 -14.13
C LEU A 382 -29.14 -15.48 -13.86
N THR A 383 -30.30 -14.95 -14.23
CA THR A 383 -31.60 -15.63 -14.13
C THR A 383 -31.67 -16.85 -15.05
N HIS A 384 -31.17 -16.79 -16.29
CA HIS A 384 -31.09 -17.97 -17.17
C HIS A 384 -30.10 -19.05 -16.68
N LEU A 385 -29.13 -18.70 -15.84
CA LEU A 385 -28.22 -19.65 -15.18
C LEU A 385 -28.80 -20.19 -13.85
N GLY A 386 -29.96 -19.68 -13.42
CA GLY A 386 -30.62 -20.03 -12.15
C GLY A 386 -29.99 -19.38 -10.91
N LEU A 387 -29.06 -18.44 -11.09
CA LEU A 387 -28.28 -17.82 -10.00
C LEU A 387 -29.03 -16.69 -9.29
N THR A 388 -30.01 -16.07 -9.97
CA THR A 388 -30.87 -15.01 -9.41
C THR A 388 -32.34 -15.31 -9.67
N GLN A 389 -33.17 -15.11 -8.65
CA GLN A 389 -34.62 -15.24 -8.71
C GLN A 389 -35.28 -13.86 -8.63
N ARG A 390 -36.55 -13.78 -9.04
CA ARG A 390 -37.33 -12.54 -8.98
C ARG A 390 -38.69 -12.83 -8.36
N GLU A 391 -38.96 -12.19 -7.23
CA GLU A 391 -40.23 -12.29 -6.50
C GLU A 391 -40.93 -10.93 -6.56
N GLY A 392 -41.89 -10.80 -7.48
CA GLY A 392 -42.53 -9.51 -7.77
C GLY A 392 -41.55 -8.46 -8.32
N GLU A 393 -41.21 -7.48 -7.50
CA GLU A 393 -40.23 -6.43 -7.83
C GLU A 393 -38.84 -6.67 -7.23
N LEU A 394 -38.72 -7.62 -6.29
CA LEU A 394 -37.49 -7.91 -5.57
C LEU A 394 -36.65 -8.96 -6.30
N LEU A 395 -35.33 -8.81 -6.19
CA LEU A 395 -34.33 -9.68 -6.80
C LEU A 395 -33.55 -10.37 -5.69
N HIS A 396 -33.48 -11.69 -5.76
CA HIS A 396 -32.85 -12.54 -4.77
C HIS A 396 -31.71 -13.38 -5.38
N LEU A 397 -30.69 -13.69 -4.59
CA LEU A 397 -29.76 -14.78 -4.92
C LEU A 397 -30.45 -16.13 -4.69
N ALA A 398 -30.19 -17.10 -5.59
CA ALA A 398 -30.50 -18.48 -5.25
C ALA A 398 -29.64 -18.93 -4.04
N PRO A 399 -30.13 -19.78 -3.12
CA PRO A 399 -29.43 -20.09 -1.86
C PRO A 399 -27.99 -20.63 -2.01
N ALA A 400 -27.65 -21.22 -3.15
CA ALA A 400 -26.32 -21.73 -3.47
C ALA A 400 -25.61 -20.95 -4.60
N ALA A 401 -26.13 -19.79 -5.00
CA ALA A 401 -25.61 -19.00 -6.12
C ALA A 401 -24.15 -18.60 -5.95
N LEU A 402 -23.68 -18.36 -4.72
CA LEU A 402 -22.28 -18.02 -4.43
C LEU A 402 -21.30 -19.19 -4.64
N ALA A 403 -21.80 -20.44 -4.64
CA ALA A 403 -21.06 -21.63 -5.08
C ALA A 403 -21.12 -21.84 -6.61
N GLY A 404 -21.92 -21.04 -7.32
CA GLY A 404 -22.20 -21.20 -8.75
C GLY A 404 -23.31 -22.22 -9.04
N THR A 405 -24.06 -22.63 -8.02
CA THR A 405 -25.19 -23.57 -8.15
C THR A 405 -26.49 -22.78 -8.24
N GLY A 406 -27.18 -22.89 -9.37
CA GLY A 406 -28.47 -22.28 -9.59
C GLY A 406 -29.64 -23.08 -9.02
N GLN A 407 -30.83 -22.52 -9.11
CA GLN A 407 -32.11 -23.19 -8.81
C GLN A 407 -33.01 -23.18 -10.06
N PRO A 408 -33.84 -24.21 -10.28
CA PRO A 408 -34.78 -24.23 -11.38
C PRO A 408 -35.88 -23.17 -11.14
N GLY A 409 -36.42 -22.61 -12.22
CA GLY A 409 -37.47 -21.60 -12.14
C GLY A 409 -38.03 -21.22 -13.51
N PRO A 410 -38.96 -20.24 -13.59
CA PRO A 410 -39.71 -19.91 -14.81
C PRO A 410 -38.87 -19.51 -16.03
N HIS A 411 -37.59 -19.21 -15.83
CA HIS A 411 -36.64 -18.78 -16.86
C HIS A 411 -35.36 -19.64 -16.89
N CYS A 412 -35.30 -20.70 -16.09
CA CYS A 412 -34.17 -21.62 -15.98
C CYS A 412 -34.66 -23.05 -15.73
N GLU A 413 -34.84 -23.83 -16.79
CA GLU A 413 -35.19 -25.25 -16.69
C GLU A 413 -34.00 -26.11 -16.23
N GLN A 414 -32.80 -25.71 -16.66
CA GLN A 414 -31.55 -26.42 -16.36
C GLN A 414 -30.64 -25.50 -15.54
N PRO A 415 -30.74 -25.48 -14.19
CA PRO A 415 -29.85 -24.69 -13.35
C PRO A 415 -28.38 -25.05 -13.55
N THR A 416 -27.50 -24.10 -13.24
CA THR A 416 -26.05 -24.36 -13.19
C THR A 416 -25.67 -25.19 -11.97
N THR A 417 -24.66 -26.06 -12.11
CA THR A 417 -24.20 -26.92 -11.01
C THR A 417 -23.07 -26.29 -10.20
N ASP A 418 -22.12 -25.64 -10.86
CA ASP A 418 -21.00 -24.92 -10.25
C ASP A 418 -20.47 -23.78 -11.15
N TRP A 419 -19.48 -23.03 -10.64
CA TRP A 419 -18.81 -21.98 -11.42
C TRP A 419 -18.06 -22.48 -12.68
N SER A 420 -17.71 -23.76 -12.77
CA SER A 420 -17.12 -24.34 -13.98
C SER A 420 -18.17 -24.59 -15.06
N ASP A 421 -19.38 -25.00 -14.70
CA ASP A 421 -20.53 -25.13 -15.59
C ASP A 421 -20.96 -23.76 -16.13
N VAL A 422 -21.09 -22.75 -15.25
CA VAL A 422 -21.28 -21.34 -15.67
C VAL A 422 -20.23 -20.93 -16.70
N ALA A 423 -18.94 -21.23 -16.45
CA ALA A 423 -17.86 -20.89 -17.38
C ALA A 423 -17.93 -21.67 -18.71
N LYS A 424 -18.40 -22.93 -18.71
CA LYS A 424 -18.60 -23.73 -19.92
C LYS A 424 -19.75 -23.17 -20.76
N ARG A 425 -20.92 -22.93 -20.16
CA ARG A 425 -22.10 -22.37 -20.84
C ARG A 425 -21.85 -20.99 -21.43
N LEU A 426 -21.04 -20.16 -20.78
CA LEU A 426 -20.63 -18.84 -21.28
C LEU A 426 -19.42 -18.88 -22.24
N GLY A 427 -18.89 -20.07 -22.60
CA GLY A 427 -17.77 -20.21 -23.53
C GLY A 427 -16.43 -19.65 -23.05
N VAL A 428 -16.27 -19.45 -21.74
CA VAL A 428 -15.08 -18.84 -21.11
C VAL A 428 -14.22 -19.83 -20.31
N HIS A 429 -14.59 -21.11 -20.27
CA HIS A 429 -13.85 -22.15 -19.58
C HIS A 429 -12.39 -22.28 -20.06
N GLY A 430 -11.48 -22.42 -19.09
CA GLY A 430 -10.04 -22.52 -19.28
C GLY A 430 -9.33 -21.21 -19.62
N ILE A 431 -9.99 -20.04 -19.62
CA ILE A 431 -9.31 -18.76 -19.91
C ILE A 431 -8.22 -18.46 -18.89
N GLY A 432 -8.51 -18.66 -17.59
CA GLY A 432 -7.58 -18.46 -16.49
C GLY A 432 -6.42 -19.45 -16.54
N GLU A 433 -6.66 -20.71 -16.90
CA GLU A 433 -5.59 -21.70 -17.07
C GLU A 433 -4.70 -21.37 -18.26
N ARG A 434 -5.28 -21.04 -19.42
CA ARG A 434 -4.51 -20.56 -20.59
C ARG A 434 -3.67 -19.32 -20.24
N ARG A 435 -4.18 -18.42 -19.39
CA ARG A 435 -3.43 -17.25 -18.89
C ARG A 435 -2.28 -17.66 -17.95
N ARG A 436 -2.52 -18.54 -16.98
CA ARG A 436 -1.49 -19.07 -16.06
C ARG A 436 -0.38 -19.76 -16.83
N GLN A 437 -0.72 -20.62 -17.79
CA GLN A 437 0.24 -21.32 -18.64
C GLN A 437 1.04 -20.37 -19.54
N HIS A 438 0.40 -19.34 -20.10
CA HIS A 438 1.08 -18.28 -20.84
C HIS A 438 2.08 -17.53 -19.94
N HIS A 439 1.66 -17.08 -18.76
CA HIS A 439 2.56 -16.42 -17.79
C HIS A 439 3.67 -17.34 -17.27
N HIS A 440 3.41 -18.64 -17.09
CA HIS A 440 4.44 -19.63 -16.75
C HIS A 440 5.48 -19.73 -17.88
N THR A 441 5.04 -19.82 -19.13
CA THR A 441 5.91 -19.85 -20.31
C THR A 441 6.73 -18.57 -20.44
N GLU A 442 6.13 -17.39 -20.20
CA GLU A 442 6.87 -16.12 -20.15
C GLU A 442 7.95 -16.11 -19.05
N ARG A 443 7.62 -16.59 -17.84
CA ARG A 443 8.58 -16.72 -16.73
C ARG A 443 9.73 -17.65 -17.11
N ALA A 444 9.44 -18.85 -17.62
CA ALA A 444 10.44 -19.82 -18.04
C ALA A 444 11.38 -19.27 -19.13
N ARG A 445 10.83 -18.63 -20.16
CA ARG A 445 11.59 -17.94 -21.22
C ARG A 445 12.48 -16.85 -20.63
N TRP A 446 11.95 -16.02 -19.74
CA TRP A 446 12.71 -14.95 -19.09
C TRP A 446 13.88 -15.48 -18.25
N HIS A 447 13.65 -16.51 -17.41
CA HIS A 447 14.71 -17.15 -16.63
C HIS A 447 15.78 -17.80 -17.52
N HIS A 448 15.39 -18.39 -18.65
CA HIS A 448 16.33 -18.92 -19.64
C HIS A 448 17.20 -17.80 -20.24
N THR A 449 16.61 -16.73 -20.76
CA THR A 449 17.35 -15.57 -21.30
C THR A 449 18.32 -14.98 -20.28
N ARG A 450 17.94 -14.89 -18.99
CA ARG A 450 18.84 -14.41 -17.93
C ARG A 450 20.00 -15.33 -17.65
N ARG A 451 19.81 -16.64 -17.66
CA ARG A 451 20.91 -17.61 -17.52
C ARG A 451 21.91 -17.45 -18.67
N LEU A 452 21.43 -17.26 -19.90
CA LEU A 452 22.30 -16.99 -21.06
C LEU A 452 23.07 -15.67 -20.91
N LEU A 453 22.41 -14.58 -20.51
CA LEU A 453 23.08 -13.29 -20.26
C LEU A 453 24.11 -13.37 -19.12
N ALA A 454 23.78 -14.06 -18.02
CA ALA A 454 24.72 -14.27 -16.92
C ALA A 454 25.94 -15.11 -17.35
N ALA A 455 25.73 -16.16 -18.16
CA ALA A 455 26.80 -16.97 -18.71
C ALA A 455 27.70 -16.16 -19.69
N ARG A 456 27.10 -15.31 -20.54
CA ARG A 456 27.85 -14.38 -21.40
C ARG A 456 28.69 -13.41 -20.57
N ASN A 457 28.09 -12.79 -19.55
CA ASN A 457 28.79 -11.82 -18.69
C ASN A 457 29.96 -12.46 -17.93
N ARG A 458 29.82 -13.72 -17.48
CA ARG A 458 30.93 -14.49 -16.87
C ARG A 458 32.07 -14.79 -17.84
N ARG A 459 31.79 -14.98 -19.14
CA ARG A 459 32.84 -15.16 -20.17
C ARG A 459 33.57 -13.86 -20.52
N THR A 460 32.90 -12.71 -20.38
CA THR A 460 33.50 -11.39 -20.66
C THR A 460 34.15 -10.74 -19.45
N GLN A 461 33.88 -11.22 -18.22
CA GLN A 461 34.73 -10.87 -17.09
C GLN A 461 36.09 -11.53 -17.32
N PRO A 462 37.20 -10.77 -17.32
CA PRO A 462 38.51 -11.40 -17.31
C PRO A 462 38.59 -12.34 -16.09
N PRO A 463 39.31 -13.48 -16.19
CA PRO A 463 39.52 -14.33 -15.02
C PRO A 463 40.04 -13.43 -13.89
N PRO A 464 39.53 -13.59 -12.64
CA PRO A 464 39.99 -12.77 -11.54
C PRO A 464 41.51 -12.85 -11.50
N HIS A 465 42.19 -11.69 -11.59
CA HIS A 465 43.63 -11.65 -11.64
C HIS A 465 44.16 -12.56 -10.53
N PRO A 466 45.05 -13.52 -10.85
CA PRO A 466 45.57 -14.42 -9.83
C PRO A 466 46.12 -13.53 -8.73
N MET A 467 45.51 -13.62 -7.54
CA MET A 467 45.94 -12.84 -6.38
C MET A 467 47.45 -13.09 -6.28
N PRO A 468 48.29 -12.03 -6.32
CA PRO A 468 49.73 -12.23 -6.18
C PRO A 468 49.93 -13.09 -4.93
N PRO A 469 50.78 -14.12 -4.99
CA PRO A 469 50.88 -15.10 -3.92
C PRO A 469 51.00 -14.35 -2.61
N VAL A 470 50.00 -14.50 -1.75
CA VAL A 470 49.98 -13.83 -0.46
C VAL A 470 51.15 -14.43 0.27
N HIS A 471 52.28 -13.71 0.25
CA HIS A 471 53.41 -14.00 1.09
C HIS A 471 52.89 -13.84 2.50
N PHE A 472 52.45 -14.96 3.09
CA PHE A 472 52.39 -15.15 4.50
C PHE A 472 53.84 -14.98 4.98
N THR A 473 54.20 -13.73 5.19
CA THR A 473 55.31 -13.34 6.04
C THR A 473 54.96 -13.96 7.38
N GLN A 474 55.52 -15.14 7.65
CA GLN A 474 55.56 -15.67 8.99
C GLN A 474 56.12 -14.55 9.84
N ALA A 475 55.29 -14.03 10.74
CA ALA A 475 55.72 -13.05 11.71
C ALA A 475 56.73 -13.74 12.63
N ALA A 476 58.01 -13.68 12.23
CA ALA A 476 59.10 -14.08 13.07
C ALA A 476 59.06 -13.17 14.30
N ASN A 477 58.67 -13.75 15.43
CA ASN A 477 58.69 -13.10 16.74
C ASN A 477 60.10 -12.60 17.01
N THR A 478 60.35 -11.34 16.67
CA THR A 478 61.65 -10.69 16.85
C THR A 478 61.48 -9.60 17.88
N THR A 479 61.84 -9.93 19.11
CA THR A 479 61.91 -9.02 20.25
C THR A 479 63.08 -8.05 20.06
N HIS A 480 62.95 -6.80 20.55
CA HIS A 480 63.96 -5.72 20.51
C HIS A 480 64.24 -5.13 19.11
N ALA A 481 64.53 -3.83 18.92
CA ALA A 481 64.60 -2.67 19.84
C ALA A 481 64.20 -1.38 19.09
N ALA A 482 63.99 -0.28 19.83
CA ALA A 482 64.06 1.09 19.28
C ALA A 482 65.52 1.40 18.84
N PRO A 483 65.81 2.33 17.90
CA PRO A 483 65.56 3.76 18.13
C PRO A 483 65.34 4.69 16.89
N THR A 484 65.10 5.97 17.20
CA THR A 484 65.41 7.21 16.43
C THR A 484 64.78 7.50 15.06
N ALA A 485 64.34 8.76 14.92
CA ALA A 485 63.99 9.42 13.65
C ALA A 485 65.23 9.72 12.79
N PRO A 486 65.06 10.03 11.50
CA PRO A 486 65.15 11.45 11.13
C PRO A 486 64.18 11.95 10.03
N GLU A 487 63.95 13.26 10.10
CA GLU A 487 63.83 14.29 9.03
C GLU A 487 63.13 14.03 7.67
N HIS A 488 62.29 15.01 7.31
CA HIS A 488 61.72 15.23 5.97
C HIS A 488 62.79 15.56 4.91
N PRO A 489 62.51 15.22 3.64
CA PRO A 489 62.51 16.27 2.62
C PRO A 489 61.18 16.41 1.86
N THR A 490 61.00 17.59 1.26
CA THR A 490 59.85 18.02 0.42
C THR A 490 59.87 17.43 -1.01
N PRO A 491 58.75 17.47 -1.75
CA PRO A 491 58.59 16.78 -3.03
C PRO A 491 59.06 17.61 -4.24
N PRO A 492 59.44 16.97 -5.36
CA PRO A 492 59.60 17.65 -6.65
C PRO A 492 58.25 17.82 -7.38
N GLU A 493 58.07 18.98 -7.97
CA GLU A 493 57.02 19.26 -8.97
C GLU A 493 57.33 18.57 -10.30
N HIS A 494 56.31 18.01 -10.95
CA HIS A 494 55.99 18.15 -12.38
C HIS A 494 55.12 16.98 -12.87
N ILE A 495 53.87 17.29 -13.26
CA ILE A 495 53.07 16.44 -14.18
C ILE A 495 52.59 17.37 -15.31
N PRO A 496 52.83 17.03 -16.59
CA PRO A 496 52.54 17.93 -17.70
C PRO A 496 51.05 18.01 -18.04
N HIS A 497 50.66 19.14 -18.63
CA HIS A 497 49.32 19.35 -19.19
C HIS A 497 48.97 18.28 -20.23
N SER A 498 47.75 17.77 -20.17
CA SER A 498 47.11 17.01 -21.26
C SER A 498 45.92 17.80 -21.84
N PRO A 499 45.63 17.65 -23.15
CA PRO A 499 44.93 18.67 -23.92
C PRO A 499 43.40 18.61 -23.86
N HIS A 500 42.78 19.70 -24.32
CA HIS A 500 41.34 19.82 -24.57
C HIS A 500 40.78 18.66 -25.42
N HIS A 501 39.88 17.87 -24.84
CA HIS A 501 38.91 17.12 -25.63
C HIS A 501 37.83 18.07 -26.16
N GLN A 502 37.86 18.36 -27.46
CA GLN A 502 36.78 19.04 -28.16
C GLN A 502 35.50 18.19 -28.11
N ARG A 503 34.35 18.82 -27.85
CA ARG A 503 33.04 18.17 -28.00
C ARG A 503 32.74 17.96 -29.48
N ALA A 504 32.49 16.71 -29.88
CA ALA A 504 31.86 16.42 -31.16
C ALA A 504 30.41 16.97 -31.17
N PRO A 505 29.93 17.50 -32.32
CA PRO A 505 28.55 17.96 -32.45
C PRO A 505 27.55 16.79 -32.46
N SER A 506 26.37 17.03 -31.90
CA SER A 506 25.26 16.08 -31.87
C SER A 506 24.76 15.76 -33.28
N PRO A 507 24.44 14.49 -33.60
CA PRO A 507 23.77 14.16 -34.86
C PRO A 507 22.35 14.73 -34.90
N THR A 508 21.97 15.32 -36.03
CA THR A 508 20.61 15.79 -36.32
C THR A 508 19.64 14.61 -36.46
N PRO A 509 18.37 14.76 -36.06
CA PRO A 509 17.37 13.70 -36.24
C PRO A 509 17.01 13.57 -37.73
N SER A 510 17.28 12.40 -38.31
CA SER A 510 16.86 12.07 -39.67
C SER A 510 15.34 12.00 -39.77
N THR A 511 14.77 12.70 -40.74
CA THR A 511 13.37 12.58 -41.13
C THR A 511 13.08 11.18 -41.68
N HIS A 512 12.30 10.39 -40.95
CA HIS A 512 11.78 9.13 -41.47
C HIS A 512 10.62 9.40 -42.43
N THR A 513 10.86 9.20 -43.72
CA THR A 513 9.81 9.15 -44.74
C THR A 513 8.91 7.93 -44.50
N GLU A 514 7.61 8.17 -44.39
CA GLU A 514 6.59 7.15 -44.17
C GLU A 514 6.23 6.45 -45.50
N PRO A 515 6.28 5.10 -45.60
CA PRO A 515 5.92 4.40 -46.82
C PRO A 515 4.39 4.31 -46.96
N ALA A 516 3.87 4.79 -48.09
CA ALA A 516 2.44 4.78 -48.38
C ALA A 516 1.85 3.36 -48.46
N HIS A 517 0.94 3.04 -47.53
CA HIS A 517 0.12 1.84 -47.63
C HIS A 517 -0.97 2.01 -48.70
N ARG A 518 -0.89 1.23 -49.78
CA ARG A 518 -2.00 1.06 -50.72
C ARG A 518 -3.14 0.31 -50.04
N SER A 519 -4.33 0.92 -49.99
CA SER A 519 -5.59 0.21 -49.77
C SER A 519 -6.04 -0.47 -51.07
N PRO A 520 -6.58 -1.70 -51.03
CA PRO A 520 -7.44 -2.21 -52.09
C PRO A 520 -8.85 -1.62 -51.97
N VAL A 521 -9.49 -1.41 -53.11
CA VAL A 521 -10.89 -0.99 -53.28
C VAL A 521 -11.44 -1.69 -54.53
N PRO A 522 -12.72 -2.09 -54.60
CA PRO A 522 -13.62 -2.52 -53.52
C PRO A 522 -13.76 -4.06 -53.44
#